data_AF-A0AAU3I8T3-F1
#
_entry.id   AF-A0AAU3I8T3-F1
#
_cell.length_a   1.000
_cell.length_b   1.000
_cell.length_c   1.000
_cell.angle_alpha   90.00
_cell.angle_beta   90.00
_cell.angle_gamma   90.00
#
_symmetry.space_group_name_H-M   'P 1'
#
loop_
_entity.id
_entity.type
_entity.pdbx_description
1 polymer ?
#
loop_
_entity_poly.entity_id
_entity_poly.type
_entity_poly.pdbx_seq_one_letter_code
_entity_poly.pdbx_strand_id
1 'polypeptide(L)'
;MEWFEQARAAEQLRDWDAAIALVGAHAECYSTDHYMHDNHLWHMDLLARAERFSELTELALTDVHARRRLNRSLRDRGTEAMLRSRAKDGDRDALYILVRLLCETHRAQEAHRAVQDFGPEDQHAHQIVARFRPPSSGAQ
;
A
#
# COMPACT_ATOMS: atom_id res chain seq x y z
N MET A 1 -17.29 21.58 -20.16
CA MET A 1 -17.45 20.55 -19.10
C MET A 1 -16.22 20.67 -18.23
N GLU A 2 -16.39 20.97 -16.95
CA GLU A 2 -15.27 21.10 -16.00
C GLU A 2 -14.44 19.81 -15.99
N TRP A 3 -13.11 19.92 -15.87
CA TRP A 3 -12.18 18.78 -15.92
C TRP A 3 -12.56 17.69 -14.90
N PHE A 4 -13.11 18.10 -13.75
CA PHE A 4 -13.53 17.19 -12.68
C PHE A 4 -14.68 16.28 -13.12
N GLU A 5 -15.67 16.83 -13.81
CA GLU A 5 -16.80 16.06 -14.36
C GLU A 5 -16.34 15.11 -15.47
N GLN A 6 -15.38 15.55 -16.30
CA GLN A 6 -14.78 14.68 -17.31
C GLN A 6 -14.02 13.52 -16.68
N ALA A 7 -13.23 13.77 -15.64
CA ALA A 7 -12.50 12.75 -14.91
C ALA A 7 -13.45 11.74 -14.23
N ARG A 8 -14.54 12.23 -13.64
CA ARG A 8 -15.58 11.36 -13.06
C ARG A 8 -16.29 10.51 -14.11
N ALA A 9 -16.62 11.09 -15.26
CA ALA A 9 -17.23 10.33 -16.36
C ALA A 9 -16.27 9.25 -16.89
N ALA A 10 -14.99 9.59 -17.09
CA ALA A 10 -13.95 8.64 -17.49
C ALA A 10 -13.80 7.50 -16.47
N GLU A 11 -13.75 7.82 -15.17
CA GLU A 11 -13.68 6.84 -14.10
C GLU A 11 -14.88 5.87 -14.12
N GLN A 12 -16.10 6.38 -14.30
CA GLN A 12 -17.32 5.57 -14.37
C GLN A 12 -17.31 4.63 -15.58
N LEU A 13 -16.79 5.09 -16.70
CA LEU A 13 -16.62 4.30 -17.92
C LEU A 13 -15.41 3.36 -17.87
N ARG A 14 -14.61 3.42 -16.80
CA ARG A 14 -13.32 2.72 -16.65
C ARG A 14 -12.31 3.08 -17.74
N ASP A 15 -12.43 4.27 -18.30
CA ASP A 15 -11.37 4.88 -19.10
C ASP A 15 -10.30 5.42 -18.16
N TRP A 16 -9.46 4.49 -17.69
CA TRP A 16 -8.47 4.76 -16.66
C TRP A 16 -7.43 5.77 -17.12
N ASP A 17 -7.00 5.70 -18.38
CA ASP A 17 -5.96 6.59 -18.89
C ASP A 17 -6.44 8.05 -18.92
N ALA A 18 -7.68 8.28 -19.38
CA ALA A 18 -8.26 9.62 -19.35
C ALA A 18 -8.47 10.11 -17.91
N ALA A 19 -9.02 9.28 -17.03
CA ALA A 19 -9.25 9.66 -15.63
C ALA A 19 -7.92 10.00 -14.92
N ILE A 20 -6.90 9.17 -15.07
CA ILE A 20 -5.57 9.36 -14.47
C ILE A 20 -4.93 10.65 -14.98
N ALA A 21 -4.94 10.88 -16.29
CA ALA A 21 -4.33 12.07 -16.88
C ALA A 21 -5.02 13.36 -16.39
N LEU A 22 -6.35 13.37 -16.34
CA LEU A 22 -7.13 14.53 -15.91
C LEU A 22 -6.93 14.86 -14.43
N VAL A 23 -6.97 13.86 -13.55
CA VAL A 23 -6.79 14.06 -12.11
C VAL A 23 -5.35 14.36 -11.78
N GLY A 24 -4.40 13.64 -12.38
CA GLY A 24 -2.96 13.81 -12.17
C GLY A 24 -2.47 15.23 -12.50
N ALA A 25 -3.06 15.88 -13.50
CA ALA A 25 -2.75 17.27 -13.85
C ALA A 25 -3.15 18.30 -12.77
N HIS A 26 -4.03 17.92 -11.85
CA HIS A 26 -4.55 18.77 -10.76
C HIS A 26 -4.22 18.22 -9.38
N ALA A 27 -3.29 17.27 -9.29
CA ALA A 27 -2.90 16.56 -8.09
C ALA A 27 -1.51 17.02 -7.61
N GLU A 28 -1.40 17.32 -6.32
CA GLU A 28 -0.12 17.64 -5.70
C GLU A 28 -0.04 17.07 -4.28
N CYS A 29 0.99 16.25 -4.02
CA CYS A 29 1.14 15.51 -2.76
C CYS A 29 1.23 16.40 -1.52
N TYR A 30 2.02 17.48 -1.57
CA TYR A 30 2.27 18.36 -0.43
C TYR A 30 1.74 19.78 -0.69
N SER A 31 0.57 19.88 -1.33
CA SER A 31 -0.07 21.19 -1.55
C SER A 31 -0.70 21.73 -0.27
N THR A 32 -0.67 23.05 -0.12
CA THR A 32 -1.45 23.76 0.90
C THR A 32 -2.92 23.93 0.49
N ASP A 33 -3.23 23.72 -0.79
CA ASP A 33 -4.61 23.65 -1.29
C ASP A 33 -5.16 22.23 -1.02
N HIS A 34 -6.21 22.15 -0.21
CA HIS A 34 -6.82 20.86 0.15
C HIS A 34 -7.44 20.17 -1.06
N TYR A 35 -7.90 20.89 -2.07
CA TYR A 35 -8.43 20.27 -3.30
C TYR A 35 -7.34 19.58 -4.10
N MET A 36 -6.15 20.19 -4.21
CA MET A 36 -5.03 19.57 -4.92
C MET A 36 -4.50 18.33 -4.19
N HIS A 37 -4.48 18.36 -2.85
CA HIS A 37 -4.15 17.18 -2.06
C HIS A 37 -5.20 16.07 -2.20
N ASP A 38 -6.50 16.41 -2.16
CA ASP A 38 -7.56 15.43 -2.37
C ASP A 38 -7.52 14.80 -3.77
N ASN A 39 -7.21 15.59 -4.79
CA ASN A 39 -6.97 15.10 -6.14
C ASN A 39 -5.76 14.15 -6.19
N HIS A 40 -4.72 14.42 -5.40
CA HIS A 40 -3.58 13.51 -5.29
C HIS A 40 -3.96 12.16 -4.71
N LEU A 41 -4.76 12.13 -3.64
CA LEU A 41 -5.28 10.88 -3.09
C LEU A 41 -6.14 10.14 -4.12
N TRP A 42 -6.99 10.87 -4.86
CA TRP A 42 -7.79 10.30 -5.94
C TRP A 42 -6.92 9.73 -7.07
N HIS A 43 -5.86 10.41 -7.45
CA HIS A 43 -4.91 9.94 -8.45
C HIS A 43 -4.27 8.60 -8.03
N MET A 44 -3.84 8.47 -6.77
CA MET A 44 -3.30 7.20 -6.26
C MET A 44 -4.33 6.07 -6.29
N ASP A 45 -5.59 6.39 -6.00
CA ASP A 45 -6.70 5.43 -6.08
C ASP A 45 -6.98 4.97 -7.51
N LEU A 46 -6.92 5.89 -8.48
CA LEU A 46 -7.09 5.57 -9.90
C LEU A 46 -5.99 4.64 -10.40
N LEU A 47 -4.72 4.94 -10.10
CA LEU A 47 -3.59 4.07 -10.47
C LEU A 47 -3.74 2.66 -9.86
N ALA A 48 -4.17 2.57 -8.60
CA ALA A 48 -4.38 1.29 -7.93
C ALA A 48 -5.54 0.47 -8.53
N ARG A 49 -6.63 1.12 -8.92
CA ARG A 49 -7.79 0.47 -9.56
C ARG A 49 -7.48 0.03 -10.98
N ALA A 50 -6.67 0.81 -11.69
CA ALA A 50 -6.17 0.51 -13.02
C ALA A 50 -5.01 -0.51 -13.04
N GLU A 51 -4.57 -1.00 -11.86
CA GLU A 51 -3.45 -1.96 -11.73
C GLU A 51 -2.11 -1.44 -12.27
N ARG A 52 -1.95 -0.11 -12.32
CA ARG A 52 -0.72 0.57 -12.76
C ARG A 52 0.32 0.58 -11.62
N PHE A 53 0.67 -0.62 -11.13
CA PHE A 53 1.56 -0.80 -9.99
C PHE A 53 2.99 -0.38 -10.25
N SER A 54 3.45 -0.43 -11.52
CA SER A 54 4.77 0.10 -11.89
C SER A 54 4.87 1.60 -11.60
N GLU A 55 3.86 2.38 -12.02
CA GLU A 55 3.82 3.82 -11.74
C GLU A 55 3.64 4.13 -10.26
N LEU A 56 2.79 3.39 -9.56
CA LEU A 56 2.71 3.51 -8.10
C LEU A 56 4.04 3.16 -7.42
N THR A 57 4.82 2.23 -7.98
CA THR A 57 6.14 1.86 -7.45
C THR A 57 7.14 2.99 -7.62
N GLU A 58 7.14 3.63 -8.78
CA GLU A 58 7.98 4.81 -9.05
C GLU A 58 7.63 5.97 -8.13
N LEU A 59 6.35 6.31 -8.02
CA LEU A 59 5.88 7.37 -7.12
C LEU A 59 6.19 7.06 -5.65
N ALA A 60 6.03 5.80 -5.22
CA ALA A 60 6.28 5.37 -3.84
C ALA A 60 7.72 5.58 -3.34
N LEU A 61 8.67 5.87 -4.23
CA LEU A 61 10.05 6.22 -3.85
C LEU A 61 10.10 7.54 -3.09
N THR A 62 9.26 8.51 -3.46
CA THR A 62 9.25 9.86 -2.88
C THR A 62 7.90 10.23 -2.24
N ASP A 63 6.86 9.46 -2.53
CA ASP A 63 5.49 9.75 -2.13
C ASP A 63 4.95 8.72 -1.12
N VAL A 64 4.66 9.20 0.09
CA VAL A 64 4.15 8.35 1.18
C VAL A 64 2.73 7.84 0.92
N HIS A 65 1.90 8.60 0.21
CA HIS A 65 0.53 8.21 -0.14
C HIS A 65 0.55 7.13 -1.21
N ALA A 66 1.39 7.29 -2.24
CA ALA A 66 1.62 6.26 -3.25
C ALA A 66 2.12 4.96 -2.61
N ARG A 67 3.13 5.04 -1.72
CA ARG A 67 3.67 3.87 -1.01
C ARG A 67 2.62 3.14 -0.20
N ARG A 68 1.88 3.86 0.64
CA ARG A 68 0.80 3.29 1.46
C ARG A 68 -0.30 2.67 0.60
N ARG A 69 -0.68 3.35 -0.49
CA ARG A 69 -1.71 2.88 -1.40
C ARG A 69 -1.28 1.63 -2.13
N LEU A 70 -0.07 1.59 -2.66
CA LEU A 70 0.52 0.41 -3.28
C LEU A 70 0.53 -0.78 -2.33
N ASN A 71 1.10 -0.63 -1.13
CA ASN A 71 1.21 -1.74 -0.18
C ASN A 71 -0.18 -2.28 0.23
N ARG A 72 -1.19 -1.41 0.38
CA ARG A 72 -2.57 -1.83 0.62
C ARG A 72 -3.14 -2.64 -0.55
N SER A 73 -2.98 -2.14 -1.78
CA SER A 73 -3.45 -2.83 -2.98
C SER A 73 -2.81 -4.21 -3.15
N LEU A 74 -1.51 -4.33 -2.86
CA LEU A 74 -0.80 -5.61 -2.92
C LEU A 74 -1.32 -6.61 -1.87
N ARG A 75 -1.66 -6.14 -0.66
CA ARG A 75 -2.29 -6.99 0.37
C ARG A 75 -3.66 -7.47 -0.09
N ASP A 76 -4.52 -6.56 -0.53
CA ASP A 76 -5.90 -6.88 -0.90
C ASP A 76 -5.97 -7.88 -2.07
N ARG A 77 -4.92 -7.91 -2.89
CA ARG A 77 -4.75 -8.84 -4.02
C ARG A 77 -3.93 -10.09 -3.69
N GLY A 78 -3.45 -10.24 -2.45
CA GLY A 78 -2.63 -11.37 -2.04
C GLY A 78 -1.25 -11.44 -2.72
N THR A 79 -0.73 -10.33 -3.22
CA THR A 79 0.55 -10.25 -3.94
C THR A 79 1.74 -10.20 -2.97
N GLU A 80 1.89 -11.27 -2.17
CA GLU A 80 2.89 -11.40 -1.11
C GLU A 80 4.32 -11.19 -1.60
N ALA A 81 4.66 -11.72 -2.78
CA ALA A 81 6.02 -11.64 -3.32
C ALA A 81 6.48 -10.19 -3.51
N MET A 82 5.58 -9.30 -3.98
CA MET A 82 5.89 -7.88 -4.13
C MET A 82 6.05 -7.19 -2.77
N LEU A 83 5.18 -7.50 -1.80
CA LEU A 83 5.33 -6.99 -0.43
C LEU A 83 6.67 -7.42 0.19
N ARG A 84 7.08 -8.67 -0.04
CA ARG A 84 8.38 -9.19 0.42
C ARG A 84 9.56 -8.50 -0.25
N SER A 85 9.50 -8.26 -1.56
CA SER A 85 10.56 -7.51 -2.26
C SER A 85 10.71 -6.11 -1.67
N ARG A 86 9.59 -5.40 -1.51
CA ARG A 86 9.60 -4.04 -0.98
C ARG A 86 10.10 -3.98 0.47
N ALA A 87 9.67 -4.92 1.32
CA ALA A 87 10.17 -5.04 2.69
C ALA A 87 11.69 -5.28 2.72
N LYS A 88 12.19 -6.14 1.85
CA LYS A 88 13.64 -6.40 1.68
C LYS A 88 14.39 -5.14 1.26
N ASP A 89 13.78 -4.30 0.42
CA ASP A 89 14.35 -3.01 -0.01
C ASP A 89 14.22 -1.90 1.06
N GLY A 90 13.71 -2.23 2.25
CA GLY A 90 13.63 -1.33 3.40
C GLY A 90 12.29 -0.62 3.60
N ASP A 91 11.26 -0.95 2.82
CA ASP A 91 9.90 -0.41 3.02
C ASP A 91 9.27 -1.04 4.28
N ARG A 92 9.36 -0.31 5.40
CA ARG A 92 8.79 -0.74 6.68
C ARG A 92 7.27 -0.92 6.64
N ASP A 93 6.55 -0.09 5.87
CA ASP A 93 5.10 -0.24 5.74
C ASP A 93 4.76 -1.56 5.02
N ALA A 94 5.55 -1.92 4.00
CA ALA A 94 5.41 -3.22 3.32
C ALA A 94 5.71 -4.39 4.26
N LEU A 95 6.75 -4.28 5.11
CA LEU A 95 7.05 -5.29 6.13
C LEU A 95 5.88 -5.48 7.09
N TYR A 96 5.30 -4.40 7.63
CA TYR A 96 4.18 -4.49 8.57
C TYR A 96 2.96 -5.14 7.94
N ILE A 97 2.66 -4.79 6.69
CA ILE A 97 1.53 -5.37 5.94
C ILE A 97 1.77 -6.85 5.63
N LEU A 98 2.98 -7.22 5.20
CA LEU A 98 3.37 -8.61 4.97
C LEU A 98 3.21 -9.46 6.24
N VAL A 99 3.73 -8.98 7.37
CA VAL A 99 3.67 -9.68 8.65
C VAL A 99 2.22 -9.87 9.10
N ARG A 100 1.36 -8.85 8.98
CA ARG A 100 -0.07 -8.97 9.28
C ARG A 100 -0.74 -10.01 8.39
N LEU A 101 -0.53 -9.94 7.07
CA LEU A 101 -1.08 -10.89 6.11
C LEU A 101 -0.70 -12.34 6.46
N LEU A 102 0.57 -12.58 6.75
CA LEU A 102 1.07 -13.91 7.14
C LEU A 102 0.43 -14.38 8.45
N CYS A 103 0.28 -13.50 9.44
CA CYS A 103 -0.35 -13.86 10.71
C CYS A 103 -1.85 -14.16 10.55
N GLU A 104 -2.57 -13.32 9.82
CA GLU A 104 -4.00 -13.48 9.51
C GLU A 104 -4.28 -14.77 8.73
N THR A 105 -3.30 -15.25 7.96
CA THR A 105 -3.37 -16.52 7.21
C THR A 105 -2.71 -17.70 7.95
N HIS A 106 -2.55 -17.60 9.27
CA HIS A 106 -2.00 -18.64 10.15
C HIS A 106 -0.56 -19.09 9.85
N ARG A 107 0.21 -18.26 9.15
CA ARG A 107 1.63 -18.50 8.78
C ARG A 107 2.59 -17.78 9.72
N ALA A 108 2.38 -17.91 11.03
CA ALA A 108 3.13 -17.18 12.06
C ALA A 108 4.66 -17.42 12.01
N GLN A 109 5.10 -18.63 11.63
CA GLN A 109 6.54 -18.92 11.47
C GLN A 109 7.16 -18.16 10.29
N GLU A 110 6.40 -17.94 9.21
CA GLU A 110 6.86 -17.13 8.08
C GLU A 110 6.81 -15.65 8.41
N ALA A 111 5.82 -15.21 9.18
CA ALA A 111 5.76 -13.86 9.71
C ALA A 111 7.01 -13.56 10.57
N HIS A 112 7.37 -14.46 11.48
CA HIS A 112 8.58 -14.30 12.30
C HIS A 112 9.86 -14.25 11.44
N ARG A 113 9.99 -15.14 10.45
CA ARG A 113 11.12 -15.12 9.51
C ARG A 113 11.20 -13.81 8.74
N ALA A 114 10.08 -13.30 8.22
CA ALA A 114 10.05 -12.02 7.53
C ALA A 114 10.54 -10.85 8.41
N VAL A 115 10.19 -10.85 9.70
CA VAL A 115 10.73 -9.84 10.63
C VAL A 115 12.24 -10.01 10.82
N GLN A 116 12.73 -11.23 11.04
CA GLN A 116 14.17 -11.47 11.22
C GLN A 116 14.99 -11.10 9.96
N ASP A 117 14.46 -11.41 8.78
CA ASP A 117 15.17 -11.22 7.51
C ASP A 117 15.20 -9.75 7.07
N PHE A 118 14.14 -8.98 7.34
CA PHE A 118 13.96 -7.64 6.78
C PHE A 118 13.92 -6.50 7.81
N GLY A 119 13.69 -6.81 9.08
CA GLY A 119 13.61 -5.81 10.15
C GLY A 119 13.90 -6.41 11.53
N PRO A 120 15.07 -7.04 11.74
CA PRO A 120 15.37 -7.74 12.99
C PRO A 120 15.34 -6.81 14.21
N GLU A 121 15.63 -5.52 14.02
CA GLU A 121 15.59 -4.48 15.06
C GLU A 121 14.24 -3.74 15.12
N ASP A 122 13.30 -4.01 14.21
CA ASP A 122 12.02 -3.32 14.14
C ASP A 122 11.07 -3.85 15.22
N GLN A 123 11.06 -3.15 16.35
CA GLN A 123 10.21 -3.48 17.49
C GLN A 123 8.71 -3.52 17.14
N HIS A 124 8.25 -2.69 16.21
CA HIS A 124 6.85 -2.69 15.82
C HIS A 124 6.48 -3.95 15.04
N ALA A 125 7.34 -4.38 14.12
CA ALA A 125 7.16 -5.63 13.39
C ALA A 125 7.11 -6.85 14.32
N HIS A 126 7.99 -6.91 15.33
CA HIS A 126 7.96 -7.94 16.38
C HIS A 126 6.65 -7.92 17.19
N GLN A 127 6.17 -6.74 17.55
CA GLN A 127 4.91 -6.59 18.28
C GLN A 127 3.70 -7.08 17.47
N ILE A 128 3.70 -6.85 16.14
CA ILE A 128 2.64 -7.39 15.28
C ILE A 128 2.63 -8.91 15.40
N VAL A 129 3.76 -9.60 15.20
CA VAL A 129 3.83 -11.07 15.32
C VAL A 129 3.34 -11.55 16.69
N ALA A 130 3.77 -10.88 17.76
CA ALA A 130 3.40 -11.26 19.13
C ALA A 130 1.89 -11.19 19.40
N ARG A 131 1.18 -10.22 18.80
CA ARG A 131 -0.28 -10.07 18.95
C ARG A 131 -1.10 -11.20 18.34
N PHE A 132 -0.56 -11.88 17.33
CA PHE A 132 -1.22 -13.01 16.67
C PHE A 132 -0.76 -14.36 17.19
N ARG A 133 0.16 -14.40 18.17
CA ARG A 133 0.50 -15.63 18.86
C ARG A 133 -0.70 -16.05 19.73
N PRO A 134 -1.22 -17.28 19.59
CA PRO A 134 -2.21 -17.76 20.56
C PRO A 134 -1.57 -17.71 21.96
N PRO A 135 -2.35 -17.41 23.02
CA PRO A 135 -1.84 -17.52 24.38
C PRO A 135 -1.28 -18.93 24.53
N SER A 136 -0.01 -19.04 24.93
CA SER A 136 0.61 -20.32 25.26
C SER A 136 -0.35 -21.04 26.18
N SER A 137 -0.92 -22.16 25.76
CA SER A 137 -1.70 -23.01 26.63
C SER A 137 -0.76 -23.39 27.77
N GLY A 138 -0.93 -22.75 28.92
CA GLY A 138 -0.18 -23.07 30.11
C GLY A 138 -0.51 -24.51 30.44
N ALA A 139 0.46 -25.40 30.21
CA ALA A 139 0.41 -26.74 30.75
C ALA A 139 0.41 -26.61 32.28
N GLN A 140 -0.72 -26.99 32.89
CA GLN A 140 -0.80 -27.47 34.27
C GLN A 140 -1.12 -28.96 34.20
#